data_AF-A0A9R1XIS1-F1
#
_entry.id   AF-A0A9R1XIS1-F1
#
_cell.length_a   1.000
_cell.length_b   1.000
_cell.length_c   1.000
_cell.angle_alpha   90.00
_cell.angle_beta   90.00
_cell.angle_gamma   90.00
#
_symmetry.space_group_name_H-M   'P 1'
#
loop_
_entity.id
_entity.type
_entity.pdbx_description
1 polymer ?
#
loop_
_entity_poly.entity_id
_entity_poly.type
_entity_poly.pdbx_seq_one_letter_code
_entity_poly.pdbx_strand_id
1 'polypeptide(L)'
;MFQETGEIEGEFAVYGTERVLNAFFNYRKPAPLFLPKGNGLGISPDDPIIVPSWMTKEDLEYYTGKFEKTGFTGGLNYYRALDLNWELTGPWTEAKVSVPVKFIVGDLDLTYNSVGGKDYIESGEFKKDVPLLEDVIILEGVAHFLHEEKPEEINKHIHQFFEQFSI
;
A
#
# COMPACT_ATOMS: atom_id res chain seq x y z
N MET A 1 -0.74 -6.21 -19.24
CA MET A 1 -1.91 -5.38 -18.91
C MET A 1 -2.67 -5.95 -17.71
N PHE A 2 -2.70 -5.18 -16.61
CA PHE A 2 -3.21 -5.53 -15.29
C PHE A 2 -4.73 -5.87 -15.25
N GLN A 3 -5.56 -5.22 -16.09
CA GLN A 3 -6.96 -5.55 -16.41
C GLN A 3 -7.55 -4.47 -17.35
N GLU A 4 -8.71 -4.70 -17.96
CA GLU A 4 -9.43 -3.70 -18.75
C GLU A 4 -10.13 -2.65 -17.86
N THR A 5 -10.42 -1.47 -18.43
CA THR A 5 -11.13 -0.41 -17.70
C THR A 5 -12.58 -0.79 -17.45
N GLY A 6 -13.05 -0.66 -16.21
CA GLY A 6 -14.44 -0.89 -15.82
C GLY A 6 -14.73 -2.28 -15.28
N GLU A 7 -13.83 -3.26 -15.44
CA GLU A 7 -14.04 -4.63 -14.93
C GLU A 7 -14.09 -4.64 -13.40
N ILE A 8 -12.99 -4.31 -12.71
CA ILE A 8 -12.96 -4.31 -11.25
C ILE A 8 -13.85 -3.21 -10.65
N GLU A 9 -14.03 -2.07 -11.33
CA GLU A 9 -14.96 -1.04 -10.87
C GLU A 9 -16.40 -1.57 -10.83
N GLY A 10 -16.79 -2.38 -11.81
CA GLY A 10 -18.07 -3.07 -11.81
C GLY A 10 -18.21 -4.07 -10.65
N GLU A 11 -17.16 -4.83 -10.34
CA GLU A 11 -17.17 -5.73 -9.18
C GLU A 11 -17.30 -4.96 -7.86
N PHE A 12 -16.55 -3.86 -7.68
CA PHE A 12 -16.63 -3.01 -6.50
C PHE A 12 -18.02 -2.38 -6.32
N ALA A 13 -18.70 -2.04 -7.43
CA ALA A 13 -20.05 -1.50 -7.37
C ALA A 13 -21.08 -2.49 -6.79
N VAL A 14 -20.86 -3.80 -6.91
CA VAL A 14 -21.73 -4.83 -6.30
C VAL A 14 -21.62 -4.85 -4.78
N TYR A 15 -20.42 -4.59 -4.24
CA TYR A 15 -20.17 -4.57 -2.80
C TYR A 15 -20.51 -3.24 -2.13
N GLY A 16 -20.39 -2.13 -2.88
CA GLY A 16 -20.49 -0.77 -2.36
C GLY A 16 -19.15 -0.24 -1.84
N THR A 17 -18.94 1.07 -1.97
CA THR A 17 -17.69 1.77 -1.67
C THR A 17 -17.19 1.53 -0.25
N GLU A 18 -18.07 1.64 0.74
CA GLU A 18 -17.73 1.46 2.16
C GLU A 18 -17.12 0.08 2.42
N ARG A 19 -17.75 -0.97 1.88
CA ARG A 19 -17.32 -2.36 2.05
C ARG A 19 -15.98 -2.63 1.38
N VAL A 20 -15.78 -2.09 0.18
CA VAL A 20 -14.52 -2.20 -0.57
C VAL A 20 -13.38 -1.56 0.22
N LEU A 21 -13.58 -0.33 0.72
CA LEU A 21 -12.58 0.37 1.51
C LEU A 21 -12.31 -0.35 2.83
N ASN A 22 -13.36 -0.77 3.55
CA ASN A 22 -13.21 -1.53 4.78
C ASN A 22 -12.42 -2.84 4.58
N ALA A 23 -12.63 -3.52 3.44
CA ALA A 23 -11.87 -4.72 3.10
C ALA A 23 -10.38 -4.43 2.91
N PHE A 24 -10.03 -3.31 2.26
CA PHE A 24 -8.64 -2.89 2.10
C PHE A 24 -8.00 -2.50 3.44
N PHE A 25 -8.67 -1.70 4.26
CA PHE A 25 -8.14 -1.31 5.58
C PHE A 25 -7.98 -2.51 6.53
N ASN A 26 -8.77 -3.57 6.36
CA ASN A 26 -8.63 -4.81 7.12
C ASN A 26 -7.69 -5.85 6.49
N TYR A 27 -7.04 -5.57 5.37
CA TYR A 27 -6.15 -6.54 4.73
C TYR A 27 -4.85 -6.71 5.55
N ARG A 28 -4.73 -7.86 6.20
CA ARG A 28 -3.58 -8.21 7.07
C ARG A 28 -2.90 -9.52 6.69
N LYS A 29 -3.26 -10.10 5.55
CA LYS A 29 -2.66 -11.36 5.08
C LYS A 29 -1.24 -11.05 4.56
N PRO A 30 -0.18 -11.66 5.11
CA PRO A 30 1.19 -11.45 4.65
C PRO A 30 1.44 -12.18 3.32
N ALA A 31 0.80 -11.71 2.26
CA ALA A 31 0.86 -12.28 0.92
C ALA A 31 0.43 -11.22 -0.12
N PRO A 32 0.81 -11.38 -1.39
CA PRO A 32 0.34 -10.50 -2.46
C PRO A 32 -1.19 -10.38 -2.48
N LEU A 33 -1.68 -9.16 -2.70
CA LEU A 33 -3.10 -8.94 -2.94
C LEU A 33 -3.49 -9.53 -4.30
N PHE A 34 -4.36 -10.53 -4.27
CA PHE A 34 -4.90 -11.16 -5.46
C PHE A 34 -6.42 -10.99 -5.46
N LEU A 35 -6.94 -10.30 -6.48
CA LEU A 35 -8.37 -10.04 -6.65
C LEU A 35 -8.91 -10.90 -7.82
N PRO A 36 -9.28 -12.16 -7.58
CA PRO A 36 -9.80 -13.02 -8.65
C PRO A 36 -11.15 -12.50 -9.16
N LYS A 37 -11.38 -12.61 -10.48
CA LYS A 37 -12.66 -12.22 -11.09
C LYS A 37 -13.85 -12.90 -10.39
N GLY A 38 -14.85 -12.12 -10.04
CA GLY A 38 -16.10 -12.58 -9.42
C GLY A 38 -16.05 -12.84 -7.91
N ASN A 39 -14.88 -12.77 -7.27
CA ASN A 39 -14.75 -12.80 -5.80
C ASN A 39 -13.50 -12.01 -5.36
N GLY A 40 -13.29 -10.82 -5.94
CA GLY A 40 -12.05 -10.08 -5.78
C GLY A 40 -11.64 -9.85 -4.31
N LEU A 41 -12.62 -9.54 -3.46
CA LEU A 41 -12.37 -9.23 -2.05
C LEU A 41 -12.41 -10.43 -1.11
N GLY A 42 -12.85 -11.61 -1.57
CA GLY A 42 -12.97 -12.81 -0.73
C GLY A 42 -13.96 -12.67 0.43
N ILE A 43 -14.88 -11.71 0.38
CA ILE A 43 -15.88 -11.41 1.40
C ILE A 43 -17.30 -11.50 0.82
N SER A 44 -18.29 -11.78 1.68
CA SER A 44 -19.71 -11.73 1.30
C SER A 44 -20.24 -10.28 1.37
N PRO A 45 -21.13 -9.87 0.45
CA PRO A 45 -21.90 -8.63 0.60
C PRO A 45 -22.73 -8.56 1.89
N ASP A 46 -23.05 -9.71 2.47
CA ASP A 46 -23.88 -9.83 3.69
C ASP A 46 -23.04 -9.81 4.99
N ASP A 47 -21.70 -9.85 4.90
CA ASP A 47 -20.84 -9.84 6.08
C ASP A 47 -20.96 -8.50 6.85
N PRO A 48 -20.87 -8.49 8.18
CA PRO A 48 -20.84 -7.24 8.94
C PRO A 48 -19.59 -6.43 8.58
N ILE A 49 -19.74 -5.10 8.51
CA ILE A 49 -18.61 -4.19 8.37
C ILE A 49 -17.98 -4.00 9.75
N ILE A 50 -16.76 -4.49 9.92
CA ILE A 50 -15.97 -4.35 11.15
C ILE A 50 -14.80 -3.43 10.83
N VAL A 51 -14.80 -2.25 11.45
CA VAL A 51 -13.73 -1.25 11.32
C VAL A 51 -12.52 -1.70 12.17
N PRO A 52 -11.28 -1.62 11.66
CA PRO A 52 -10.11 -2.00 12.44
C PRO A 52 -9.92 -1.08 13.65
N SER A 53 -9.32 -1.58 14.73
CA SER A 53 -9.24 -0.87 16.02
C SER A 53 -8.48 0.47 15.99
N TRP A 54 -7.69 0.71 14.95
CA TRP A 54 -6.92 1.94 14.75
C TRP A 54 -7.67 3.00 13.94
N MET A 55 -8.85 2.68 13.42
CA MET A 55 -9.69 3.57 12.60
C MET A 55 -11.05 3.79 13.27
N THR A 56 -11.61 4.99 13.16
CA THR A 56 -12.98 5.28 13.60
C THR A 56 -14.01 5.05 12.49
N LYS A 57 -15.29 5.02 12.84
CA LYS A 57 -16.34 4.93 11.82
C LYS A 57 -16.37 6.19 10.97
N GLU A 58 -16.14 7.35 11.57
CA GLU A 58 -16.08 8.64 10.92
C GLU A 58 -14.95 8.71 9.88
N ASP A 59 -13.80 8.09 10.15
CA ASP A 59 -12.70 7.99 9.18
C ASP A 59 -13.12 7.17 7.95
N LEU A 60 -13.74 6.00 8.17
CA LEU A 60 -14.25 5.17 7.08
C LEU A 60 -15.33 5.91 6.26
N GLU A 61 -16.25 6.61 6.93
CA GLU A 61 -17.28 7.44 6.28
C GLU A 61 -16.66 8.57 5.46
N TYR A 62 -15.58 9.20 5.96
CA TYR A 62 -14.85 10.22 5.23
C TYR A 62 -14.29 9.67 3.92
N TYR A 63 -13.53 8.57 3.96
CA TYR A 63 -12.97 7.95 2.76
C TYR A 63 -14.07 7.49 1.80
N THR A 64 -15.13 6.86 2.33
CA THR A 64 -16.29 6.43 1.55
C THR A 64 -16.90 7.59 0.78
N GLY A 65 -17.19 8.71 1.45
CA GLY A 65 -17.77 9.89 0.81
C GLY A 65 -16.86 10.56 -0.24
N LYS A 66 -15.54 10.32 -0.20
CA LYS A 66 -14.63 10.76 -1.27
C LYS A 66 -14.71 9.83 -2.48
N PHE A 67 -14.59 8.52 -2.26
CA PHE A 67 -14.61 7.53 -3.34
C PHE A 67 -15.98 7.39 -4.01
N GLU A 68 -17.08 7.66 -3.31
CA GLU A 68 -18.41 7.75 -3.93
C GLU A 68 -18.51 8.90 -4.95
N LYS A 69 -17.77 10.00 -4.73
CA LYS A 69 -17.77 11.15 -5.65
C LYS A 69 -16.85 10.94 -6.85
N THR A 70 -15.71 10.30 -6.63
CA THR A 70 -14.65 10.18 -7.65
C THR A 70 -14.64 8.84 -8.38
N GLY A 71 -15.23 7.80 -7.78
CA GLY A 71 -15.01 6.41 -8.15
C GLY A 71 -13.57 5.93 -7.88
N PHE A 72 -13.30 4.67 -8.24
CA PHE A 72 -11.99 4.02 -8.08
C PHE A 72 -11.10 4.11 -9.33
N THR A 73 -11.66 4.47 -10.50
CA THR A 73 -10.95 4.44 -11.78
C THR A 73 -9.65 5.24 -11.77
N GLY A 74 -9.64 6.42 -11.13
CA GLY A 74 -8.44 7.25 -11.04
C GLY A 74 -7.27 6.52 -10.36
N GLY A 75 -7.52 5.89 -9.21
CA GLY A 75 -6.50 5.10 -8.50
C GLY A 75 -6.11 3.84 -9.26
N LEU A 76 -7.08 3.15 -9.86
CA LEU A 76 -6.83 1.94 -10.65
C LEU A 76 -6.00 2.18 -11.92
N ASN A 77 -6.10 3.37 -12.50
CA ASN A 77 -5.31 3.73 -13.68
C ASN A 77 -3.79 3.73 -13.43
N TYR A 78 -3.33 3.93 -12.19
CA TYR A 78 -1.90 3.79 -11.86
C TYR A 78 -1.41 2.36 -12.10
N TYR A 79 -2.22 1.36 -11.77
CA TYR A 79 -1.89 -0.05 -12.02
C TYR A 79 -1.97 -0.42 -13.50
N ARG A 80 -2.94 0.16 -14.24
CA ARG A 80 -3.06 0.00 -15.70
C ARG A 80 -1.85 0.55 -16.45
N ALA A 81 -1.19 1.56 -15.89
CA ALA A 81 -0.01 2.19 -16.47
C ALA A 81 1.32 1.54 -16.09
N LEU A 82 1.35 0.43 -15.32
CA LEU A 82 2.61 -0.19 -14.87
C LEU A 82 3.52 -0.61 -16.03
N ASP A 83 2.98 -1.26 -17.06
CA ASP A 83 3.75 -1.68 -18.24
C ASP A 83 4.35 -0.45 -18.97
N LEU A 84 3.57 0.63 -19.10
CA LEU A 84 4.02 1.88 -19.71
C LEU A 84 5.09 2.57 -18.86
N ASN A 85 4.91 2.61 -17.54
CA ASN A 85 5.90 3.17 -16.63
C ASN A 85 7.23 2.40 -16.75
N TRP A 86 7.19 1.06 -16.85
CA TRP A 86 8.37 0.23 -17.07
C TRP A 86 9.09 0.61 -18.39
N GLU A 87 8.37 0.75 -19.50
CA GLU A 87 8.96 1.17 -20.78
C GLU A 87 9.58 2.57 -20.69
N LEU A 88 8.85 3.52 -20.11
CA LEU A 88 9.30 4.91 -19.99
C LEU A 88 10.48 5.08 -19.04
N THR A 89 10.62 4.20 -18.05
CA THR A 89 11.71 4.24 -17.07
C THR A 89 12.99 3.56 -17.55
N GLY A 90 13.00 2.99 -18.76
CA GLY A 90 14.18 2.40 -19.39
C GLY A 90 15.48 3.24 -19.31
N PRO A 91 15.45 4.58 -19.52
CA PRO A 91 16.63 5.43 -19.38
C PRO A 91 17.28 5.45 -17.99
N TRP A 92 16.58 5.01 -16.94
CA TRP A 92 17.08 4.95 -15.56
C TRP A 92 17.54 3.54 -15.16
N THR A 93 17.69 2.63 -16.11
CA THR A 93 18.27 1.31 -15.86
C THR A 93 19.62 1.45 -15.13
N GLU A 94 19.79 0.71 -14.03
CA GLU A 94 20.97 0.72 -13.14
C GLU A 94 21.24 2.04 -12.40
N ALA A 95 20.43 3.08 -12.59
CA ALA A 95 20.58 4.34 -11.86
C ALA A 95 20.36 4.13 -10.35
N LYS A 96 21.11 4.89 -9.54
CA LYS A 96 21.05 4.83 -8.07
C LYS A 96 20.28 6.01 -7.52
N VAL A 97 19.51 5.77 -6.46
CA VAL A 97 18.83 6.84 -5.72
C VAL A 97 19.82 7.46 -4.73
N SER A 98 20.21 8.71 -4.98
CA SER A 98 21.26 9.41 -4.21
C SER A 98 20.74 10.35 -3.13
N VAL A 99 19.45 10.30 -2.80
CA VAL A 99 18.89 11.03 -1.65
C VAL A 99 18.99 10.17 -0.39
N PRO A 100 19.20 10.75 0.80
CA PRO A 100 19.03 10.02 2.06
C PRO A 100 17.63 9.44 2.17
N VAL A 101 17.51 8.17 2.54
CA VAL A 101 16.23 7.46 2.62
C VAL A 101 16.10 6.73 3.95
N LYS A 102 14.92 6.81 4.55
CA LYS A 102 14.50 5.93 5.63
C LYS A 102 13.30 5.12 5.15
N PHE A 103 13.40 3.79 5.22
CA PHE A 103 12.35 2.88 4.78
C PHE A 103 11.76 2.16 5.99
N ILE A 104 10.42 2.20 6.10
CA ILE A 104 9.66 1.62 7.21
C ILE A 104 8.54 0.79 6.60
N VAL A 105 8.38 -0.45 7.05
CA VAL A 105 7.35 -1.35 6.55
C VAL A 105 6.81 -2.24 7.68
N GLY A 106 5.55 -2.64 7.58
CA GLY A 106 4.97 -3.64 8.48
C GLY A 106 5.32 -5.07 8.04
N ASP A 107 5.54 -5.98 8.97
CA ASP A 107 5.82 -7.39 8.66
C ASP A 107 4.61 -8.12 8.03
N LEU A 108 3.39 -7.62 8.20
CA LEU A 108 2.17 -8.11 7.55
C LEU A 108 1.84 -7.38 6.24
N ASP A 109 2.65 -6.40 5.81
CA ASP A 109 2.42 -5.65 4.59
C ASP A 109 2.47 -6.56 3.36
N LEU A 110 1.46 -6.44 2.49
CA LEU A 110 1.31 -7.22 1.28
C LEU A 110 2.44 -7.01 0.25
N THR A 111 3.04 -5.82 0.24
CA THR A 111 4.15 -5.43 -0.64
C THR A 111 5.48 -6.00 -0.14
N TYR A 112 5.71 -5.98 1.17
CA TYR A 112 6.87 -6.62 1.80
C TYR A 112 6.82 -8.15 1.61
N ASN A 113 5.63 -8.74 1.72
CA ASN A 113 5.39 -10.16 1.48
C ASN A 113 5.11 -10.49 0.00
N SER A 114 5.33 -9.55 -0.93
CA SER A 114 5.19 -9.81 -2.36
C SER A 114 6.39 -10.59 -2.91
N VAL A 115 6.26 -11.14 -4.12
CA VAL A 115 7.30 -11.97 -4.74
C VAL A 115 8.61 -11.17 -4.83
N GLY A 116 9.64 -11.61 -4.09
CA GLY A 116 10.96 -10.99 -4.05
C GLY A 116 11.08 -9.72 -3.19
N GLY A 117 9.98 -9.19 -2.63
CA GLY A 117 9.99 -7.95 -1.85
C GLY A 117 10.85 -8.04 -0.60
N LYS A 118 10.55 -9.01 0.27
CA LYS A 118 11.32 -9.29 1.49
C LYS A 118 12.79 -9.57 1.20
N ASP A 119 13.06 -10.46 0.24
CA ASP A 119 14.43 -10.83 -0.11
C ASP A 119 15.23 -9.61 -0.61
N TYR A 120 14.64 -8.76 -1.45
CA TYR A 120 15.30 -7.55 -1.95
C TYR A 120 15.63 -6.55 -0.82
N ILE A 121 14.69 -6.36 0.11
CA ILE A 121 14.82 -5.44 1.25
C ILE A 121 15.89 -5.91 2.23
N GLU A 122 15.93 -7.21 2.55
CA GLU A 122 16.80 -7.74 3.62
C GLU A 122 18.17 -8.23 3.14
N SER A 123 18.32 -8.60 1.86
CA SER A 123 19.59 -9.14 1.32
C SER A 123 20.69 -8.10 1.15
N GLY A 124 20.38 -6.81 1.32
CA GLY A 124 21.28 -5.70 1.05
C GLY A 124 21.28 -5.24 -0.41
N GLU A 125 20.56 -5.90 -1.32
CA GLU A 125 20.37 -5.42 -2.70
C GLU A 125 19.71 -4.03 -2.72
N PHE A 126 18.71 -3.80 -1.86
CA PHE A 126 18.07 -2.49 -1.74
C PHE A 126 19.07 -1.36 -1.42
N LYS A 127 20.03 -1.62 -0.53
CA LYS A 127 21.10 -0.67 -0.18
C LYS A 127 22.07 -0.42 -1.34
N LYS A 128 22.24 -1.37 -2.27
CA LYS A 128 23.04 -1.15 -3.49
C LYS A 128 22.36 -0.19 -4.44
N ASP A 129 21.04 -0.23 -4.53
CA ASP A 129 20.23 0.68 -5.38
C ASP A 129 19.99 2.04 -4.73
N VAL A 130 19.97 2.09 -3.39
CA VAL A 130 19.82 3.30 -2.58
C VAL A 130 21.01 3.43 -1.61
N PRO A 131 22.18 3.93 -2.07
CA PRO A 131 23.40 3.95 -1.25
C PRO A 131 23.28 4.71 0.08
N LEU A 132 22.35 5.68 0.19
CA LEU A 132 22.11 6.46 1.40
C LEU A 132 20.88 6.00 2.20
N LEU A 133 20.44 4.75 2.01
CA LEU A 133 19.37 4.13 2.82
C LEU A 133 19.84 3.89 4.27
N GLU A 134 19.17 4.44 5.27
CA GLU A 134 19.35 4.07 6.68
C GLU A 134 18.91 2.62 6.95
N ASP A 135 19.15 2.11 8.16
CA ASP A 135 18.64 0.79 8.55
C ASP A 135 17.13 0.70 8.32
N VAL A 136 16.71 -0.39 7.66
CA VAL A 136 15.30 -0.68 7.39
C VAL A 136 14.60 -1.00 8.70
N ILE A 137 13.42 -0.40 8.92
CA ILE A 137 12.59 -0.67 10.08
C ILE A 137 11.43 -1.58 9.65
N ILE A 138 11.35 -2.75 10.28
CA ILE A 138 10.26 -3.71 10.11
C ILE A 138 9.43 -3.70 11.40
N LEU A 139 8.18 -3.26 11.30
CA LEU A 139 7.25 -3.18 12.44
C LEU A 139 6.50 -4.51 12.61
N GLU A 140 6.65 -5.14 13.76
CA GLU A 140 6.00 -6.42 14.09
C GLU A 140 4.49 -6.24 14.29
N GLY A 141 3.71 -7.10 13.64
CA GLY A 141 2.25 -7.12 13.74
C GLY A 141 1.56 -5.94 13.06
N VAL A 142 2.21 -5.24 12.14
CA VAL A 142 1.66 -4.06 11.45
C VAL A 142 1.44 -4.39 9.98
N ALA A 143 0.30 -3.97 9.43
CA ALA A 143 -0.05 -4.22 8.03
C ALA A 143 0.28 -3.00 7.14
N HIS A 144 -0.49 -2.80 6.06
CA HIS A 144 -0.14 -1.85 5.01
C HIS A 144 -0.27 -0.37 5.42
N PHE A 145 -1.28 -0.03 6.22
CA PHE A 145 -1.57 1.34 6.62
C PHE A 145 -0.82 1.75 7.91
N LEU A 146 0.50 1.48 7.96
CA LEU A 146 1.34 1.67 9.16
C LEU A 146 1.28 3.07 9.77
N HIS A 147 1.07 4.10 8.95
CA HIS A 147 0.97 5.49 9.41
C HIS A 147 -0.35 5.80 10.12
N GLU A 148 -1.43 5.08 9.81
CA GLU A 148 -2.71 5.15 10.54
C GLU A 148 -2.76 4.14 11.70
N GLU A 149 -2.15 2.96 11.53
CA GLU A 149 -2.11 1.91 12.56
C GLU A 149 -1.17 2.23 13.72
N LYS A 150 -0.02 2.88 13.46
CA LYS A 150 1.01 3.24 14.44
C LYS A 150 1.47 4.71 14.31
N PRO A 151 0.55 5.69 14.38
CA PRO A 151 0.86 7.08 14.05
C PRO A 151 1.99 7.67 14.91
N GLU A 152 2.01 7.38 16.22
CA GLU A 152 3.05 7.88 17.13
C GLU A 152 4.45 7.34 16.81
N GLU A 153 4.54 6.06 16.45
CA GLU A 153 5.80 5.41 16.11
C GLU A 153 6.34 5.95 14.77
N ILE A 154 5.46 6.12 13.79
CA ILE A 154 5.81 6.70 12.49
C ILE A 154 6.21 8.16 12.61
N ASN A 155 5.45 8.97 13.35
CA ASN A 155 5.78 10.37 13.61
C ASN A 155 7.16 10.49 14.27
N LYS A 156 7.45 9.66 15.28
CA LYS A 156 8.76 9.60 15.93
C LYS A 156 9.87 9.29 14.92
N HIS A 157 9.70 8.29 14.06
CA HIS A 157 10.71 7.94 13.06
C HIS A 157 10.96 9.05 12.04
N ILE A 158 9.91 9.75 11.62
CA ILE A 158 9.97 10.90 10.72
C ILE A 158 10.74 12.06 11.37
N HIS A 159 10.37 12.44 12.60
CA HIS A 159 11.04 13.50 13.34
C HIS A 159 12.53 13.20 13.52
N GLN A 160 12.86 12.00 14.01
CA GLN A 160 14.24 11.58 14.21
C GLN A 160 15.06 11.54 12.93
N PHE A 161 14.44 11.29 11.77
CA PHE A 161 15.14 11.33 10.48
C PHE A 161 15.51 12.77 10.12
N PHE A 162 14.54 13.69 10.19
CA PHE A 162 14.76 15.09 9.81
C PHE A 162 15.65 15.88 10.79
N GLU A 163 15.66 15.52 12.07
CA GLU A 163 16.55 16.12 13.07
C GLU A 163 18.03 15.94 12.71
N GLN A 164 18.40 14.85 12.03
CA GLN A 164 19.79 14.62 11.59
C GLN A 164 20.29 15.64 10.56
N PHE A 165 19.37 16.33 9.87
CA PHE A 165 19.69 17.32 8.84
C PHE A 165 19.45 18.76 9.29
N SER A 166 18.98 18.94 10.53
CA SER A 166 18.79 20.28 11.12
C SER A 166 20.14 20.87 11.50
N ILE A 167 20.42 22.08 11.00
CA ILE A 167 21.66 22.85 11.25
C ILE A 167 21.53 23.63 12.56
#